data_AF-A0A949NBA4-F1
#
_entry.id   AF-A0A949NBA4-F1
#
_cell.length_a   1.000
_cell.length_b   1.000
_cell.length_c   1.000
_cell.angle_alpha   90.00
_cell.angle_beta   90.00
_cell.angle_gamma   90.00
#
_symmetry.space_group_name_H-M   'P 1'
#
loop_
_entity.id
_entity.type
_entity.pdbx_description
1 polymer ?
#
loop_
_entity_poly.entity_id
_entity_poly.type
_entity_poly.pdbx_seq_one_letter_code
_entity_poly.pdbx_strand_id
1 'polypeptide(L)'
;MRRLLSVALFTVSAAIAHAHLPPRDIAVPESQVKDVFFGYVVGILLQDEPLDVNGENLLAMFPEFADGSGQVPFHEMTRMVRTPGSRGAEITLELKDQLNYPVPVDILGYHPGMVISSPRLVFDEREYVPSDRDFGAVWLEWLRDGELAIDFDGWLDVLLGSWVDDVNVQLLAVAEYQSRWYILLGGDTPGGGWITGVYDLQSSRIVVRPPPALRLLGAELAGAGPRVSHSETRDE
;
A
#
# COMPACT_ATOMS: atom_id res chain seq x y z
N MET A 1 -37.48 -11.26 55.49
CA MET A 1 -37.52 -11.34 54.00
C MET A 1 -36.48 -10.36 53.48
N ARG A 2 -35.29 -10.81 53.05
CA ARG A 2 -34.85 -10.90 51.64
C ARG A 2 -35.23 -9.62 50.85
N ARG A 3 -34.32 -8.75 50.39
CA ARG A 3 -33.24 -8.95 49.38
C ARG A 3 -32.26 -7.75 49.47
N LEU A 4 -30.95 -7.96 49.66
CA LEU A 4 -29.90 -8.19 48.64
C LEU A 4 -29.48 -6.92 47.87
N LEU A 5 -28.25 -6.50 48.18
CA LEU A 5 -27.30 -5.77 47.35
C LEU A 5 -27.54 -5.90 45.84
N SER A 6 -27.41 -4.79 45.11
CA SER A 6 -27.00 -4.81 43.71
C SER A 6 -26.03 -3.65 43.49
N VAL A 7 -24.75 -3.95 43.73
CA VAL A 7 -23.62 -3.14 43.28
C VAL A 7 -23.57 -3.32 41.77
N ALA A 8 -23.89 -2.27 41.03
CA ALA A 8 -23.67 -2.23 39.59
C ALA A 8 -22.16 -2.17 39.35
N LEU A 9 -21.59 -3.29 38.94
CA LEU A 9 -20.22 -3.40 38.46
C LEU A 9 -20.19 -2.75 37.07
N PHE A 10 -19.72 -1.50 36.98
CA PHE A 10 -19.25 -0.95 35.71
C PHE A 10 -17.91 -1.61 35.41
N THR A 11 -17.92 -2.70 34.65
CA THR A 11 -16.72 -3.15 33.95
C THR A 11 -16.45 -2.16 32.83
N VAL A 12 -15.60 -1.18 33.14
CA VAL A 12 -14.83 -0.47 32.11
C VAL A 12 -13.89 -1.52 31.53
N SER A 13 -14.31 -2.15 30.43
CA SER A 13 -13.38 -2.86 29.56
C SER A 13 -12.48 -1.80 28.93
N ALA A 14 -11.43 -1.42 29.64
CA ALA A 14 -10.24 -0.89 29.00
C ALA A 14 -9.75 -2.01 28.09
N ALA A 15 -10.11 -1.93 26.80
CA ALA A 15 -9.43 -2.68 25.78
C ALA A 15 -7.98 -2.20 25.85
N ILE A 16 -7.15 -2.93 26.59
CA ILE A 16 -5.73 -2.92 26.36
C ILE A 16 -5.63 -3.43 24.93
N ALA A 17 -5.45 -2.50 23.98
CA ALA A 17 -5.19 -2.81 22.59
C ALA A 17 -3.90 -3.61 22.57
N HIS A 18 -4.01 -4.92 22.68
CA HIS A 18 -2.92 -5.81 22.38
C HIS A 18 -2.71 -5.64 20.88
N ALA A 19 -1.48 -5.31 20.48
CA ALA A 19 -1.06 -5.31 19.10
C ALA A 19 -1.65 -6.53 18.39
N HIS A 20 -2.56 -6.30 17.45
CA HIS A 20 -3.23 -7.37 16.72
C HIS A 20 -2.36 -7.73 15.53
N LEU A 21 -1.81 -8.94 15.55
CA LEU A 21 -0.93 -9.44 14.52
C LEU A 21 -1.56 -10.68 13.89
N PRO A 22 -2.21 -10.55 12.71
CA PRO A 22 -2.76 -11.68 11.98
C PRO A 22 -1.69 -12.76 11.77
N PRO A 23 -2.04 -14.05 11.88
CA PRO A 23 -1.07 -15.13 11.74
C PRO A 23 -0.54 -15.20 10.31
N ARG A 24 0.71 -15.65 10.15
CA ARG A 24 1.39 -15.71 8.85
C ARG A 24 0.66 -16.55 7.80
N ASP A 25 -0.08 -17.57 8.22
CA ASP A 25 -0.83 -18.49 7.35
C ASP A 25 -2.09 -17.87 6.71
N ILE A 26 -2.42 -16.62 7.06
CA ILE A 26 -3.41 -15.82 6.33
C ILE A 26 -2.95 -15.51 4.89
N ALA A 27 -1.65 -15.58 4.62
CA ALA A 27 -1.06 -15.24 3.33
C ALA A 27 -1.64 -16.09 2.19
N VAL A 28 -1.92 -15.44 1.06
CA VAL A 28 -2.31 -16.18 -0.14
C VAL A 28 -1.16 -17.06 -0.65
N PRO A 29 -1.46 -18.18 -1.34
CA PRO A 29 -0.42 -19.11 -1.78
C PRO A 29 0.60 -18.47 -2.74
N GLU A 30 1.84 -18.97 -2.71
CA GLU A 30 2.94 -18.51 -3.59
C GLU A 30 2.59 -18.61 -5.08
N SER A 31 1.72 -19.56 -5.44
CA SER A 31 1.22 -19.71 -6.81
C SER A 31 0.42 -18.50 -7.30
N GLN A 32 -0.06 -17.63 -6.40
CA GLN A 32 -0.76 -16.40 -6.72
C GLN A 32 0.10 -15.16 -6.48
N VAL A 33 0.87 -15.14 -5.38
CA VAL A 33 1.76 -14.02 -5.00
C VAL A 33 3.10 -14.58 -4.56
N LYS A 34 4.16 -14.29 -5.31
CA LYS A 34 5.48 -14.90 -5.09
C LYS A 34 6.16 -14.42 -3.81
N ASP A 35 6.00 -13.14 -3.49
CA ASP A 35 6.56 -12.57 -2.27
C ASP A 35 5.63 -12.87 -1.09
N VAL A 36 6.13 -13.57 -0.08
CA VAL A 36 5.30 -14.01 1.04
C VAL A 36 4.73 -12.85 1.87
N PHE A 37 5.42 -11.71 1.94
CA PHE A 37 4.91 -10.55 2.65
C PHE A 37 3.79 -9.88 1.87
N PHE A 38 3.94 -9.72 0.55
CA PHE A 38 2.81 -9.25 -0.26
C PHE A 38 1.64 -10.25 -0.22
N GLY A 39 1.92 -11.55 -0.18
CA GLY A 39 0.89 -12.57 -0.01
C GLY A 39 0.14 -12.42 1.32
N TYR A 40 0.86 -12.08 2.39
CA TYR A 40 0.31 -11.75 3.71
C TYR A 40 -0.57 -10.50 3.68
N VAL A 41 -0.11 -9.42 3.04
CA VAL A 41 -0.91 -8.19 2.86
C VAL A 41 -2.21 -8.49 2.11
N VAL A 42 -2.15 -9.22 1.00
CA VAL A 42 -3.36 -9.63 0.25
C VAL A 42 -4.29 -10.48 1.12
N GLY A 43 -3.74 -11.39 1.94
CA GLY A 43 -4.51 -12.19 2.89
C GLY A 43 -5.27 -11.35 3.92
N ILE A 44 -4.62 -10.32 4.47
CA ILE A 44 -5.24 -9.34 5.40
C ILE A 44 -6.41 -8.62 4.71
N LEU A 45 -6.19 -8.14 3.48
CA LEU A 45 -7.22 -7.43 2.72
C LEU A 45 -8.43 -8.33 2.42
N LEU A 46 -8.19 -9.56 1.99
CA LEU A 46 -9.24 -10.54 1.67
C LEU A 46 -10.12 -10.92 2.87
N GLN A 47 -9.52 -10.96 4.07
CA GLN A 47 -10.21 -11.38 5.29
C GLN A 47 -10.67 -10.20 6.15
N ASP A 48 -10.41 -8.97 5.70
CA ASP A 48 -10.69 -7.72 6.42
C ASP A 48 -10.12 -7.71 7.85
N GLU A 49 -8.93 -8.29 8.04
CA GLU A 49 -8.33 -8.38 9.37
C GLU A 49 -7.69 -7.05 9.80
N PRO A 50 -7.81 -6.64 11.08
CA PRO A 50 -7.06 -5.51 11.60
C PRO A 50 -5.56 -5.84 11.64
N LEU A 51 -4.72 -4.80 11.74
CA LEU A 51 -3.28 -4.97 11.89
C LEU A 51 -2.75 -3.90 12.85
N ASP A 52 -1.85 -4.27 13.75
CA ASP A 52 -1.04 -3.36 14.54
C ASP A 52 0.28 -4.06 14.87
N VAL A 53 1.33 -3.72 14.13
CA VAL A 53 2.62 -4.42 14.17
C VAL A 53 3.76 -3.43 14.00
N ASN A 54 4.93 -3.75 14.54
CA ASN A 54 6.17 -3.01 14.29
C ASN A 54 7.12 -3.80 13.36
N GLY A 55 8.14 -3.13 12.84
CA GLY A 55 9.12 -3.76 11.94
C GLY A 55 9.84 -4.97 12.56
N GLU A 56 10.12 -4.95 13.87
CA GLU A 56 10.77 -6.07 14.58
C GLU A 56 9.90 -7.34 14.59
N ASN A 57 8.60 -7.20 14.87
CA ASN A 57 7.65 -8.31 14.84
C ASN A 57 7.42 -8.83 13.42
N LEU A 58 7.38 -7.93 12.42
CA LEU A 58 7.32 -8.34 11.02
C LEU A 58 8.58 -9.12 10.61
N LEU A 59 9.78 -8.66 10.99
CA LEU A 59 11.02 -9.39 10.73
C LEU A 59 11.06 -10.76 11.44
N ALA A 60 10.54 -10.86 12.65
CA ALA A 60 10.41 -12.13 13.34
C ALA A 60 9.42 -13.08 12.63
N MET A 61 8.37 -12.54 12.02
CA MET A 61 7.40 -13.30 11.22
C MET A 61 7.96 -13.70 9.85
N PHE A 62 8.76 -12.84 9.24
CA PHE A 62 9.36 -13.00 7.91
C PHE A 62 10.90 -12.90 7.98
N PRO A 63 11.57 -13.87 8.64
CA PRO A 63 13.02 -13.83 8.84
C PRO A 63 13.83 -13.85 7.53
N GLU A 64 13.23 -14.30 6.43
CA GLU A 64 13.84 -14.26 5.10
C GLU A 64 14.12 -12.84 4.57
N PHE A 65 13.54 -11.79 5.17
CA PHE A 65 13.80 -10.39 4.82
C PHE A 65 14.86 -9.73 5.73
N ALA A 66 15.42 -10.48 6.69
CA ALA A 66 16.32 -9.92 7.71
C ALA A 66 17.68 -9.47 7.17
N ASP A 67 18.10 -9.98 6.01
CA ASP A 67 19.35 -9.57 5.35
C ASP A 67 19.22 -8.27 4.54
N GLY A 68 18.01 -7.69 4.47
CA GLY A 68 17.72 -6.49 3.69
C GLY A 68 17.68 -6.72 2.18
N SER A 69 17.68 -7.97 1.71
CA SER A 69 17.56 -8.31 0.29
C SER A 69 16.14 -8.18 -0.27
N GLY A 70 15.15 -8.09 0.63
CA GLY A 70 13.76 -7.99 0.24
C GLY A 70 13.34 -6.59 -0.19
N GLN A 71 12.23 -6.52 -0.92
CA GLN A 71 11.73 -5.27 -1.51
C GLN A 71 11.09 -4.31 -0.49
N VAL A 72 10.95 -4.75 0.76
CA VAL A 72 10.25 -4.00 1.80
C VAL A 72 11.22 -3.61 2.93
N PRO A 73 11.32 -2.31 3.26
CA PRO A 73 12.28 -1.82 4.25
C PRO A 73 11.78 -2.02 5.69
N PHE A 74 11.60 -3.26 6.15
CA PHE A 74 11.07 -3.53 7.50
C PHE A 74 11.89 -2.91 8.63
N HIS A 75 13.20 -2.77 8.44
CA HIS A 75 14.09 -2.13 9.41
C HIS A 75 13.82 -0.63 9.58
N GLU A 76 13.18 0.01 8.60
CA GLU A 76 12.77 1.42 8.67
C GLU A 76 11.38 1.58 9.28
N MET A 77 10.59 0.51 9.35
CA MET A 77 9.21 0.55 9.84
C MET A 77 9.15 0.52 11.37
N THR A 78 8.64 1.59 11.97
CA THR A 78 8.37 1.65 13.41
C THR A 78 7.02 1.06 13.75
N ARG A 79 6.00 1.28 12.90
CA ARG A 79 4.66 0.74 13.09
C ARG A 79 3.86 0.68 11.79
N MET A 80 3.04 -0.34 11.63
CA MET A 80 2.01 -0.45 10.61
C MET A 80 0.70 -0.79 11.31
N VAL A 81 -0.32 0.03 11.07
CA VAL A 81 -1.65 -0.12 11.66
C VAL A 81 -2.69 -0.14 10.54
N ARG A 82 -3.60 -1.11 10.56
CA ARG A 82 -4.84 -1.13 9.76
C ARG A 82 -6.02 -1.20 10.71
N THR A 83 -6.90 -0.21 10.66
CA THR A 83 -8.11 -0.15 11.47
C THR A 83 -9.34 -0.23 10.58
N PRO A 84 -10.00 -1.40 10.46
CA PRO A 84 -11.23 -1.55 9.72
C PRO A 84 -12.36 -0.68 10.30
N GLY A 85 -13.19 -0.16 9.43
CA GLY A 85 -14.34 0.68 9.76
C GLY A 85 -15.52 0.44 8.83
N SER A 86 -16.62 1.13 9.08
CA SER A 86 -17.88 0.91 8.32
C SER A 86 -17.84 1.25 6.82
N ARG A 87 -16.79 1.90 6.34
CA ARG A 87 -16.65 2.38 4.96
C ARG A 87 -15.32 1.97 4.30
N GLY A 88 -14.65 0.96 4.85
CA GLY A 88 -13.26 0.60 4.55
C GLY A 88 -12.37 0.77 5.76
N ALA A 89 -11.05 0.83 5.59
CA ALA A 89 -10.09 0.90 6.68
C ALA A 89 -9.25 2.19 6.64
N GLU A 90 -8.68 2.56 7.78
CA GLU A 90 -7.55 3.51 7.81
C GLU A 90 -6.26 2.71 7.95
N ILE A 91 -5.29 2.95 7.08
CA ILE A 91 -3.95 2.37 7.17
C ILE A 91 -2.97 3.47 7.56
N THR A 92 -2.20 3.26 8.61
CA THR A 92 -1.10 4.13 9.02
C THR A 92 0.20 3.37 8.90
N LEU A 93 1.17 3.96 8.20
CA LEU A 93 2.55 3.52 8.19
C LEU A 93 3.42 4.58 8.88
N GLU A 94 4.14 4.16 9.92
CA GLU A 94 5.12 4.95 10.65
C GLU A 94 6.52 4.38 10.37
N LEU A 95 7.43 5.29 10.04
CA LEU A 95 8.82 5.01 9.73
C LEU A 95 9.71 5.70 10.77
N LYS A 96 10.98 5.29 10.85
CA LYS A 96 11.96 5.91 11.76
C LYS A 96 12.23 7.35 11.38
N ASP A 97 12.47 7.57 10.10
CA ASP A 97 12.80 8.84 9.48
C ASP A 97 12.15 8.91 8.08
N GLN A 98 12.51 9.93 7.30
CA GLN A 98 12.15 9.98 5.89
C GLN A 98 12.73 8.76 5.17
N LEU A 99 11.88 8.03 4.44
CA LEU A 99 12.37 6.91 3.63
C LEU A 99 13.04 7.46 2.39
N ASN A 100 14.22 6.93 2.09
CA ASN A 100 14.87 7.09 0.79
C ASN A 100 15.42 5.73 0.38
N TYR A 101 14.66 5.00 -0.43
CA TYR A 101 14.90 3.60 -0.72
C TYR A 101 14.97 3.35 -2.23
N PRO A 102 15.91 2.54 -2.74
CA PRO A 102 15.97 2.27 -4.17
C PRO A 102 14.66 1.68 -4.70
N VAL A 103 14.23 2.12 -5.89
CA VAL A 103 13.08 1.49 -6.56
C VAL A 103 13.38 -0.01 -6.72
N PRO A 104 12.47 -0.92 -6.31
CA PRO A 104 12.72 -2.36 -6.25
C PRO A 104 12.64 -3.02 -7.64
N VAL A 105 13.32 -2.42 -8.62
CA VAL A 105 13.45 -2.87 -9.99
C VAL A 105 14.92 -2.88 -10.34
N ASP A 106 15.37 -3.98 -10.92
CA ASP A 106 16.71 -4.09 -11.47
C ASP A 106 16.62 -4.03 -13.01
N ILE A 107 17.20 -3.00 -13.60
CA ILE A 107 17.43 -2.88 -15.04
C ILE A 107 18.93 -3.00 -15.30
N LEU A 108 19.38 -4.17 -15.76
CA LEU A 108 20.79 -4.44 -16.12
C LEU A 108 21.80 -4.26 -14.96
N GLY A 109 21.41 -4.61 -13.74
CA GLY A 109 22.17 -4.46 -12.51
C GLY A 109 22.02 -3.09 -11.83
N TYR A 110 20.99 -2.32 -12.20
CA TYR A 110 20.81 -0.94 -11.77
C TYR A 110 19.38 -0.66 -11.28
N HIS A 111 19.26 0.00 -10.13
CA HIS A 111 17.99 0.44 -9.57
C HIS A 111 17.69 1.86 -10.03
N PRO A 112 16.68 2.06 -10.88
CA PRO A 112 16.51 3.33 -11.54
C PRO A 112 15.65 4.29 -10.71
N GLY A 113 16.28 4.92 -9.73
CA GLY A 113 15.65 5.94 -8.91
C GLY A 113 15.33 5.49 -7.49
N MET A 114 14.61 6.36 -6.78
CA MET A 114 14.33 6.25 -5.36
C MET A 114 12.84 6.39 -5.06
N VAL A 115 12.36 5.56 -4.13
CA VAL A 115 11.12 5.79 -3.40
C VAL A 115 11.43 6.70 -2.22
N ILE A 116 10.76 7.84 -2.18
CA ILE A 116 10.90 8.85 -1.15
C ILE A 116 9.59 8.95 -0.39
N SER A 117 9.62 8.92 0.94
CA SER A 117 8.40 9.14 1.72
C SER A 117 8.60 9.90 3.02
N SER A 118 7.57 10.63 3.46
CA SER A 118 7.52 11.20 4.80
C SER A 118 7.59 10.11 5.88
N PRO A 119 8.01 10.43 7.12
CA PRO A 119 8.07 9.46 8.22
C PRO A 119 6.73 8.86 8.63
N ARG A 120 5.62 9.51 8.23
CA ARG A 120 4.26 9.06 8.49
C ARG A 120 3.47 9.14 7.20
N LEU A 121 2.78 8.05 6.87
CA LEU A 121 1.82 7.97 5.79
C LEU A 121 0.49 7.48 6.36
N VAL A 122 -0.61 8.10 5.93
CA VAL A 122 -1.96 7.63 6.26
C VAL A 122 -2.77 7.46 4.99
N PHE A 123 -3.35 6.28 4.83
CA PHE A 123 -4.19 5.92 3.70
C PHE A 123 -5.63 5.66 4.12
N ASP A 124 -6.57 6.10 3.28
CA ASP A 124 -7.96 5.68 3.33
C ASP A 124 -8.14 4.48 2.39
N GLU A 125 -8.38 3.31 2.96
CA GLU A 125 -8.63 2.07 2.22
C GLU A 125 -10.13 1.91 1.90
N ARG A 126 -10.47 1.49 0.68
CA ARG A 126 -11.84 1.10 0.28
C ARG A 126 -11.83 -0.01 -0.75
N GLU A 127 -12.79 -0.92 -0.65
CA GLU A 127 -13.11 -1.81 -1.76
C GLU A 127 -13.69 -1.00 -2.93
N TYR A 128 -13.32 -1.40 -4.15
CA TYR A 128 -13.72 -0.73 -5.38
C TYR A 128 -14.29 -1.74 -6.38
N VAL A 129 -15.36 -1.32 -7.05
CA VAL A 129 -16.01 -2.12 -8.08
C VAL A 129 -15.65 -1.51 -9.44
N PRO A 130 -14.72 -2.11 -10.19
CA PRO A 130 -14.29 -1.58 -11.48
C PRO A 130 -15.39 -1.73 -12.54
N SER A 131 -15.31 -0.89 -13.58
CA SER A 131 -16.24 -0.96 -14.72
C SER A 131 -16.08 -2.26 -15.53
N ASP A 132 -14.86 -2.79 -15.60
CA ASP A 132 -14.55 -4.08 -16.22
C ASP A 132 -14.82 -5.22 -15.25
N ARG A 133 -15.64 -6.20 -15.68
CA ARG A 133 -16.10 -7.32 -14.85
C ARG A 133 -15.11 -8.48 -14.78
N ASP A 134 -14.02 -8.42 -15.53
CA ASP A 134 -12.95 -9.43 -15.50
C ASP A 134 -12.04 -9.28 -14.26
N PHE A 135 -12.20 -8.18 -13.51
CA PHE A 135 -11.58 -8.01 -12.21
C PHE A 135 -12.33 -8.77 -11.13
N GLY A 136 -11.57 -9.41 -10.24
CA GLY A 136 -12.07 -9.96 -8.99
C GLY A 136 -12.16 -8.85 -7.95
N ALA A 137 -11.45 -9.01 -6.84
CA ALA A 137 -11.40 -7.98 -5.80
C ALA A 137 -10.44 -6.85 -6.17
N VAL A 138 -10.82 -5.61 -5.83
CA VAL A 138 -9.97 -4.42 -5.95
C VAL A 138 -10.07 -3.61 -4.66
N TRP A 139 -8.94 -3.38 -3.99
CA TRP A 139 -8.82 -2.43 -2.88
C TRP A 139 -8.05 -1.21 -3.33
N LEU A 140 -8.53 -0.03 -2.94
CA LEU A 140 -7.89 1.25 -3.17
C LEU A 140 -7.40 1.80 -1.85
N GLU A 141 -6.20 2.32 -1.83
CA GLU A 141 -5.55 2.97 -0.69
C GLU A 141 -5.17 4.39 -1.12
N TRP A 142 -6.00 5.36 -0.75
CA TRP A 142 -5.77 6.77 -1.09
C TRP A 142 -4.88 7.41 -0.04
N LEU A 143 -3.75 8.00 -0.47
CA LEU A 143 -2.89 8.75 0.42
C LEU A 143 -3.64 10.00 0.92
N ARG A 144 -3.90 10.05 2.22
CA ARG A 144 -4.63 11.13 2.88
C ARG A 144 -3.69 12.12 3.56
N ASP A 145 -2.62 11.61 4.17
CA ASP A 145 -1.65 12.40 4.93
C ASP A 145 -0.24 11.84 4.73
N GLY A 146 0.74 12.73 4.65
CA GLY A 146 2.12 12.43 4.28
C GLY A 146 2.41 12.60 2.79
N GLU A 147 3.64 12.26 2.40
CA GLU A 147 4.17 12.38 1.05
C GLU A 147 4.80 11.06 0.63
N LEU A 148 4.48 10.58 -0.56
CA LEU A 148 5.12 9.42 -1.17
C LEU A 148 5.43 9.77 -2.62
N ALA A 149 6.69 9.65 -3.02
CA ALA A 149 7.13 9.95 -4.36
C ALA A 149 8.04 8.85 -4.90
N ILE A 150 8.06 8.70 -6.23
CA ILE A 150 9.06 7.94 -6.95
C ILE A 150 9.82 8.92 -7.83
N ASP A 151 11.10 9.08 -7.53
CA ASP A 151 12.06 9.88 -8.28
C ASP A 151 12.82 8.94 -9.21
N PHE A 152 12.63 9.07 -10.54
CA PHE A 152 13.30 8.22 -11.52
C PHE A 152 14.52 8.93 -12.08
N ASP A 153 15.61 8.18 -12.31
CA ASP A 153 16.80 8.80 -12.88
C ASP A 153 16.56 9.30 -14.32
N GLY A 154 16.83 10.57 -14.57
CA GLY A 154 16.53 11.22 -15.86
C GLY A 154 17.22 10.64 -17.10
N TRP A 155 18.16 9.70 -16.98
CA TRP A 155 18.66 8.95 -18.16
C TRP A 155 17.62 7.96 -18.68
N LEU A 156 16.69 7.48 -17.83
CA LEU A 156 15.56 6.68 -18.27
C LEU A 156 14.62 7.47 -19.15
N ASP A 157 14.40 8.75 -18.87
CA ASP A 157 13.56 9.63 -19.69
C ASP A 157 14.10 9.71 -21.13
N VAL A 158 15.43 9.68 -21.28
CA VAL A 158 16.08 9.68 -22.60
C VAL A 158 15.78 8.39 -23.37
N LEU A 159 15.64 7.25 -22.69
CA LEU A 159 15.42 5.95 -23.32
C LEU A 159 13.94 5.59 -23.51
N LEU A 160 13.11 5.97 -22.56
CA LEU A 160 11.70 5.58 -22.47
C LEU A 160 10.76 6.73 -22.81
N GLY A 161 11.29 7.94 -22.99
CA GLY A 161 10.50 9.16 -23.21
C GLY A 161 9.72 9.52 -21.94
N SER A 162 8.61 10.23 -22.12
CA SER A 162 7.71 10.66 -21.04
C SER A 162 6.91 9.52 -20.38
N TRP A 163 7.34 8.26 -20.56
CA TRP A 163 6.69 7.09 -19.94
C TRP A 163 7.25 6.80 -18.55
N VAL A 164 8.41 7.35 -18.24
CA VAL A 164 9.04 7.37 -16.93
C VAL A 164 9.26 8.84 -16.63
N ASP A 165 8.63 9.31 -15.57
CA ASP A 165 8.70 10.68 -15.05
C ASP A 165 8.50 10.54 -13.55
N ASP A 166 8.96 11.53 -12.78
CA ASP A 166 8.76 11.52 -11.33
C ASP A 166 7.27 11.45 -11.01
N VAL A 167 6.92 10.70 -9.97
CA VAL A 167 5.52 10.46 -9.59
C VAL A 167 5.32 10.83 -8.13
N ASN A 168 4.43 11.79 -7.88
CA ASN A 168 3.86 12.02 -6.55
C ASN A 168 2.68 11.08 -6.34
N VAL A 169 2.90 10.01 -5.59
CA VAL A 169 1.94 8.92 -5.40
C VAL A 169 0.75 9.41 -4.58
N GLN A 170 -0.45 9.23 -5.14
CA GLN A 170 -1.72 9.57 -4.49
C GLN A 170 -2.54 8.31 -4.17
N LEU A 171 -2.27 7.22 -4.87
CA LEU A 171 -3.09 6.01 -4.83
C LEU A 171 -2.21 4.76 -4.95
N LEU A 172 -2.49 3.79 -4.10
CA LEU A 172 -2.15 2.39 -4.34
C LEU A 172 -3.45 1.61 -4.57
N ALA A 173 -3.41 0.61 -5.44
CA ALA A 173 -4.52 -0.32 -5.60
C ALA A 173 -4.03 -1.76 -5.67
N VAL A 174 -4.65 -2.65 -4.92
CA VAL A 174 -4.42 -4.09 -4.98
C VAL A 174 -5.58 -4.73 -5.74
N ALA A 175 -5.31 -5.31 -6.89
CA ALA A 175 -6.34 -5.80 -7.80
C ALA A 175 -6.09 -7.25 -8.23
N GLU A 176 -7.14 -8.07 -8.19
CA GLU A 176 -7.16 -9.37 -8.84
C GLU A 176 -7.65 -9.23 -10.28
N TYR A 177 -6.85 -9.68 -11.24
CA TYR A 177 -7.23 -9.74 -12.65
C TYR A 177 -6.77 -11.06 -13.26
N GLN A 178 -7.70 -11.82 -13.85
CA GLN A 178 -7.42 -13.13 -14.44
C GLN A 178 -6.69 -14.09 -13.48
N SER A 179 -7.15 -14.15 -12.23
CA SER A 179 -6.57 -14.98 -11.16
C SER A 179 -5.11 -14.65 -10.82
N ARG A 180 -4.69 -13.42 -11.07
CA ARG A 180 -3.38 -12.87 -10.70
C ARG A 180 -3.56 -11.58 -9.94
N TRP A 181 -2.67 -11.36 -8.97
CA TRP A 181 -2.67 -10.15 -8.16
C TRP A 181 -1.71 -9.11 -8.72
N TYR A 182 -2.17 -7.87 -8.73
CA TYR A 182 -1.42 -6.71 -9.20
C TYR A 182 -1.48 -5.61 -8.15
N ILE A 183 -0.38 -4.86 -8.03
CA ILE A 183 -0.38 -3.55 -7.38
C ILE A 183 -0.34 -2.50 -8.50
N LEU A 184 -1.27 -1.56 -8.46
CA LEU A 184 -1.22 -0.36 -9.28
C LEU A 184 -0.79 0.80 -8.38
N LEU A 185 0.11 1.63 -8.88
CA LEU A 185 0.57 2.83 -8.20
C LEU A 185 0.24 4.01 -9.09
N GLY A 186 -0.63 4.89 -8.60
CA GLY A 186 -1.13 6.04 -9.33
C GLY A 186 -0.70 7.35 -8.68
N GLY A 187 -0.32 8.32 -9.49
CA GLY A 187 0.11 9.62 -8.98
C GLY A 187 0.26 10.68 -10.06
N ASP A 188 0.44 11.91 -9.60
CA ASP A 188 0.63 13.09 -10.43
C ASP A 188 2.10 13.24 -10.83
N THR A 189 2.33 13.67 -12.06
CA THR A 189 3.66 14.03 -12.54
C THR A 189 3.90 15.53 -12.43
N PRO A 190 5.17 15.99 -12.41
CA PRO A 190 5.50 17.42 -12.41
C PRO A 190 4.85 18.20 -13.58
N GLY A 191 4.60 17.54 -14.71
CA GLY A 191 3.92 18.12 -15.87
C GLY A 191 2.39 18.25 -15.74
N GLY A 192 1.80 17.87 -14.59
CA GLY A 192 0.36 17.85 -14.37
C GLY A 192 -0.37 16.68 -15.05
N GLY A 193 0.37 15.64 -15.43
CA GLY A 193 -0.19 14.39 -15.94
C GLY A 193 -0.46 13.39 -14.82
N TRP A 194 -1.13 12.29 -15.16
CA TRP A 194 -1.29 11.13 -14.28
C TRP A 194 -0.58 9.92 -14.88
N ILE A 195 0.23 9.24 -14.07
CA ILE A 195 0.86 7.97 -14.45
C ILE A 195 0.34 6.86 -13.55
N THR A 196 0.22 5.66 -14.13
CA THR A 196 -0.06 4.44 -13.38
C THR A 196 1.01 3.40 -13.65
N GLY A 197 1.82 3.11 -12.63
CA GLY A 197 2.72 1.96 -12.60
C GLY A 197 1.94 0.69 -12.26
N VAL A 198 2.35 -0.45 -12.83
CA VAL A 198 1.73 -1.75 -12.53
C VAL A 198 2.82 -2.73 -12.13
N TYR A 199 2.62 -3.40 -11.01
CA TYR A 199 3.48 -4.44 -10.47
C TYR A 199 2.71 -5.76 -10.42
N ASP A 200 3.26 -6.81 -11.02
CA ASP A 200 2.68 -8.15 -11.01
C ASP A 200 3.24 -8.95 -9.83
N LEU A 201 2.37 -9.25 -8.86
CA LEU A 201 2.75 -9.89 -7.60
C LEU A 201 3.15 -11.36 -7.76
N GLN A 202 2.67 -12.05 -8.80
CA GLN A 202 3.04 -13.44 -9.09
C GLN A 202 4.45 -13.52 -9.67
N SER A 203 4.82 -12.60 -10.56
CA SER A 203 6.15 -12.58 -11.17
C SER A 203 7.16 -11.76 -10.36
N SER A 204 6.70 -10.95 -9.41
CA SER A 204 7.47 -10.01 -8.61
C SER A 204 8.23 -9.00 -9.49
N ARG A 205 7.51 -8.36 -10.40
CA ARG A 205 8.08 -7.47 -11.43
C ARG A 205 7.14 -6.34 -11.83
N ILE A 206 7.71 -5.18 -12.17
CA ILE A 206 6.99 -4.13 -12.89
C ILE A 206 6.61 -4.60 -14.30
N VAL A 207 5.40 -4.27 -14.71
CA VAL A 207 4.84 -4.58 -16.02
C VAL A 207 4.99 -3.36 -16.93
N VAL A 208 6.02 -3.35 -17.78
CA VAL A 208 6.32 -2.24 -18.71
C VAL A 208 5.19 -2.00 -19.73
N ARG A 209 4.42 -3.04 -20.05
CA ARG A 209 3.25 -2.94 -20.96
C ARG A 209 2.07 -3.68 -20.33
N PRO A 210 1.34 -3.05 -19.40
CA PRO A 210 0.24 -3.70 -18.72
C PRO A 210 -0.85 -4.08 -19.72
N PRO A 211 -1.54 -5.22 -19.51
CA PRO A 211 -2.79 -5.55 -20.18
C PRO A 211 -3.73 -4.34 -20.31
N PRO A 212 -4.46 -4.19 -21.43
CA PRO A 212 -5.36 -3.05 -21.63
C PRO A 212 -6.32 -2.80 -20.46
N ALA A 213 -6.87 -3.85 -19.84
CA ALA A 213 -7.77 -3.74 -18.69
C ALA A 213 -7.11 -3.03 -17.50
N LEU A 214 -5.86 -3.36 -17.15
CA LEU A 214 -5.13 -2.69 -16.06
C LEU A 214 -4.82 -1.22 -16.36
N ARG A 215 -4.53 -0.89 -17.63
CA ARG A 215 -4.33 0.51 -18.05
C ARG A 215 -5.63 1.32 -17.97
N LEU A 216 -6.75 0.70 -18.37
CA LEU A 216 -8.06 1.32 -18.27
C LEU A 216 -8.48 1.51 -16.82
N LEU A 217 -8.22 0.53 -15.94
CA LEU A 217 -8.42 0.68 -14.50
C LEU A 217 -7.59 1.85 -13.95
N GLY A 218 -6.31 1.95 -14.28
CA GLY A 218 -5.48 3.10 -13.87
C GLY A 218 -6.06 4.45 -14.28
N ALA A 219 -6.58 4.55 -15.52
CA ALA A 219 -7.23 5.76 -16.01
C ALA A 219 -8.59 6.04 -15.33
N GLU A 220 -9.36 4.99 -15.02
CA GLU A 220 -10.62 5.10 -14.26
C GLU A 220 -10.34 5.63 -12.85
N LEU A 221 -9.32 5.11 -12.19
CA LEU A 221 -8.90 5.51 -10.84
C LEU A 221 -8.38 6.96 -10.80
N ALA A 222 -7.65 7.41 -11.83
CA ALA A 222 -7.26 8.81 -11.98
C ALA A 222 -8.47 9.76 -11.96
N GLY A 223 -9.59 9.35 -12.57
CA GLY A 223 -10.83 10.11 -12.58
C GLY A 223 -11.65 10.01 -11.29
N ALA A 224 -11.43 8.96 -10.48
CA ALA A 224 -12.17 8.66 -9.26
C ALA A 224 -11.60 9.33 -8.00
N GLY A 225 -10.38 9.86 -8.08
CA GLY A 225 -9.69 10.40 -6.91
C GLY A 225 -10.42 11.56 -6.23
N PRO A 226 -10.23 11.72 -4.91
CA PRO A 226 -10.63 12.95 -4.24
C PRO A 226 -9.89 14.08 -4.96
N ARG A 227 -10.63 14.97 -5.64
CA ARG A 227 -10.04 16.20 -6.16
C ARG A 227 -9.50 16.95 -4.95
N VAL A 228 -8.21 16.83 -4.70
CA VAL A 228 -7.54 17.66 -3.71
C VAL A 228 -7.76 19.08 -4.19
N SER A 229 -8.68 19.78 -3.55
CA SER A 229 -8.76 21.22 -3.73
C SER A 229 -7.45 21.72 -3.16
N HIS A 230 -6.48 21.99 -4.03
CA HIS A 230 -5.35 22.82 -3.65
C HIS A 230 -5.96 24.11 -3.12
N SER A 231 -6.07 24.21 -1.80
CA SER A 231 -6.22 25.50 -1.15
C SER A 231 -4.96 26.23 -1.53
N GLU A 232 -5.09 27.18 -2.46
CA GLU A 232 -4.08 28.17 -2.74
C GLU A 232 -3.61 28.72 -1.39
N THR A 233 -2.47 28.25 -0.92
CA THR A 233 -1.67 28.97 0.06
C THR A 233 -1.24 30.22 -0.68
N ARG A 234 -2.09 31.24 -0.63
CA ARG A 234 -1.69 32.61 -0.91
C ARG A 234 -0.62 32.96 0.12
N ASP A 235 0.62 32.93 -0.33
CA ASP A 235 1.70 33.64 0.34
C ASP A 235 1.27 35.11 0.50
N GLU A 236 1.13 35.53 1.75
CA GLU A 236 1.23 36.94 2.17
C GLU A 236 2.69 37.28 2.49
#